data_AF-A0A925MJP5-F1
#
_entry.id   AF-A0A925MJP5-F1
#
_cell.length_a   1.000
_cell.length_b   1.000
_cell.length_c   1.000
_cell.angle_alpha   90.00
_cell.angle_beta   90.00
_cell.angle_gamma   90.00
#
_symmetry.space_group_name_H-M   'P 1'
#
loop_
_entity.id
_entity.type
_entity.pdbx_description
1 polymer ?
#
loop_
_entity_poly.entity_id
_entity_poly.type
_entity_poly.pdbx_seq_one_letter_code
_entity_poly.pdbx_strand_id
1 'polypeptide(L)'
;MFRYRFLPILIASVGISCSPSGDTGFIRRTTAAANDHIMLVRREPRTFGYQRLSALAQVYPDLGTFLQQQKVPDFLAETNKSGSRYLILYYLQSRKAYACRSAVTKSRQVEFSGPYPITNNEFKTLSKLRQKAEGQSGS
;
A
#
# COMPACT_ATOMS: atom_id res chain seq x y z
N MET A 1 50.18 -43.38 31.66
CA MET A 1 49.59 -42.26 30.91
C MET A 1 49.14 -42.81 29.56
N PHE A 2 47.89 -43.25 29.44
CA PHE A 2 47.34 -43.79 28.18
C PHE A 2 45.83 -43.72 28.27
N ARG A 3 45.18 -42.96 27.37
CA ARG A 3 43.86 -43.28 26.80
C ARG A 3 43.70 -42.55 25.46
N TYR A 4 43.93 -43.30 24.38
CA TYR A 4 43.29 -43.04 23.09
C TYR A 4 41.79 -43.35 23.23
N ARG A 5 40.93 -42.52 22.64
CA ARG A 5 39.59 -42.96 22.23
C ARG A 5 39.26 -42.44 20.83
N PHE A 6 39.24 -43.42 19.94
CA PHE A 6 38.78 -43.48 18.56
C PHE A 6 37.28 -43.19 18.40
N LEU A 7 36.93 -42.60 17.24
CA LEU A 7 35.69 -42.71 16.43
C LEU A 7 34.38 -42.02 16.89
N PRO A 8 33.38 -41.84 15.99
CA PRO A 8 33.41 -41.42 14.58
C PRO A 8 32.38 -40.32 14.25
N ILE A 9 32.48 -39.85 13.00
CA ILE A 9 31.60 -38.97 12.23
C ILE A 9 30.13 -39.44 12.24
N LEU A 10 29.20 -38.48 12.40
CA LEU A 10 27.82 -38.59 11.90
C LEU A 10 27.44 -37.29 11.17
N ILE A 11 27.33 -37.42 9.85
CA ILE A 11 26.79 -36.42 8.94
C ILE A 11 25.27 -36.43 9.11
N ALA A 12 24.67 -35.29 9.45
CA ALA A 12 23.23 -35.08 9.41
C ALA A 12 22.92 -33.93 8.44
N SER A 13 22.65 -34.28 7.19
CA SER A 13 22.13 -33.39 6.16
C SER A 13 20.66 -33.11 6.46
N VAL A 14 20.36 -31.99 7.11
CA VAL A 14 18.96 -31.53 7.25
C VAL A 14 18.64 -30.63 6.06
N GLY A 15 18.05 -31.25 5.03
CA GLY A 15 17.31 -30.52 4.01
C GLY A 15 16.02 -29.97 4.62
N ILE A 16 16.00 -28.68 4.91
CA ILE A 16 14.76 -27.94 5.22
C ILE A 16 14.29 -27.29 3.92
N SER A 17 13.55 -28.07 3.12
CA SER A 17 12.57 -27.49 2.21
C SER A 17 11.40 -27.01 3.06
N CYS A 18 11.28 -25.70 3.25
CA CYS A 18 10.05 -25.10 3.76
C CYS A 18 9.75 -23.80 3.01
N SER A 19 8.93 -23.99 1.98
CA SER A 19 7.83 -23.16 1.47
C SER A 19 8.09 -21.70 1.06
N PRO A 20 7.63 -21.28 -0.14
CA PRO A 20 7.47 -19.87 -0.43
C PRO A 20 6.49 -19.31 0.60
N SER A 21 6.93 -18.29 1.33
CA SER A 21 6.04 -17.49 2.17
C SER A 21 5.10 -16.74 1.22
N GLY A 22 4.02 -17.43 0.85
CA GLY A 22 2.88 -16.86 0.16
C GLY A 22 2.34 -15.74 1.02
N ASP A 23 2.41 -14.55 0.45
CA ASP A 23 1.93 -13.27 0.94
C ASP A 23 0.43 -13.33 1.29
N THR A 24 0.13 -13.88 2.46
CA THR A 24 -1.24 -13.98 3.02
C THR A 24 -1.53 -12.83 3.98
N GLY A 25 -0.56 -11.95 4.22
CA GLY A 25 -0.71 -10.74 5.02
C GLY A 25 -1.44 -9.60 4.31
N PHE A 26 -1.45 -9.58 2.97
CA PHE A 26 -2.08 -8.52 2.18
C PHE A 26 -3.59 -8.71 2.02
N ILE A 27 -4.06 -9.96 1.89
CA ILE A 27 -5.47 -10.28 1.62
C ILE A 27 -6.37 -9.94 2.82
N ARG A 28 -5.87 -9.97 4.06
CA ARG A 28 -6.66 -9.65 5.27
C ARG A 28 -6.83 -8.14 5.52
N ARG A 29 -6.21 -7.26 4.70
CA ARG A 29 -6.35 -5.80 4.85
C ARG A 29 -7.55 -5.21 4.11
N THR A 30 -8.15 -5.92 3.17
CA THR A 30 -9.30 -5.38 2.41
C THR A 30 -10.60 -5.35 3.23
N THR A 31 -10.70 -6.10 4.34
CA THR A 31 -11.81 -5.98 5.30
C THR A 31 -11.52 -4.97 6.43
N ALA A 32 -10.25 -4.69 6.74
CA ALA A 32 -9.88 -3.57 7.62
C ALA A 32 -10.08 -2.19 6.97
N ALA A 33 -10.20 -2.15 5.64
CA ALA A 33 -10.55 -0.96 4.86
C ALA A 33 -11.92 -0.34 5.20
N ALA A 34 -12.72 -0.98 6.05
CA ALA A 34 -13.97 -0.39 6.57
C ALA A 34 -13.76 0.75 7.58
N ASN A 35 -12.55 0.91 8.15
CA ASN A 35 -12.13 2.09 8.91
C ASN A 35 -11.24 3.05 8.08
N ASP A 36 -10.98 2.73 6.82
CA ASP A 36 -10.11 3.51 5.93
C ASP A 36 -10.98 4.33 4.97
N HIS A 37 -10.81 5.64 4.96
CA HIS A 37 -11.57 6.50 4.05
C HIS A 37 -10.97 6.40 2.65
N ILE A 38 -11.57 5.58 1.78
CA ILE A 38 -11.29 5.59 0.33
C ILE A 38 -11.98 6.80 -0.30
N MET A 39 -11.20 7.69 -0.88
CA MET A 39 -11.65 8.95 -1.46
C MET A 39 -11.36 8.99 -2.95
N LEU A 40 -12.36 9.40 -3.75
CA LEU A 40 -12.15 9.72 -5.16
C LEU A 40 -11.23 10.95 -5.28
N VAL A 41 -10.22 10.86 -6.12
CA VAL A 41 -9.28 11.95 -6.40
C VAL A 41 -9.52 12.45 -7.82
N ARG A 42 -10.08 13.66 -7.94
CA ARG A 42 -10.35 14.31 -9.22
C ARG A 42 -10.13 15.81 -9.12
N ARG A 43 -9.47 16.37 -10.13
CA ARG A 43 -9.15 17.80 -10.20
C ARG A 43 -10.39 18.65 -10.55
N GLU A 44 -11.23 18.17 -11.47
CA GLU A 44 -12.40 18.88 -11.97
C GLU A 44 -13.62 17.93 -12.19
N PRO A 45 -14.79 18.20 -11.58
CA PRO A 45 -14.95 19.09 -10.43
C PRO A 45 -14.12 18.57 -9.27
N ARG A 46 -13.55 19.51 -8.51
CA ARG A 46 -12.60 19.23 -7.44
C ARG A 46 -13.23 18.36 -6.35
N THR A 47 -12.66 17.20 -6.08
CA THR A 47 -13.13 16.31 -5.00
C THR A 47 -12.39 16.55 -3.69
N PHE A 48 -13.00 16.13 -2.59
CA PHE A 48 -12.35 16.11 -1.27
C PHE A 48 -11.04 15.31 -1.30
N GLY A 49 -11.00 14.17 -1.98
CA GLY A 49 -9.77 13.37 -2.11
C GLY A 49 -8.64 14.15 -2.79
N TYR A 50 -8.93 14.99 -3.78
CA TYR A 50 -7.92 15.82 -4.43
C TYR A 50 -7.39 16.92 -3.49
N GLN A 51 -8.27 17.57 -2.74
CA GLN A 51 -7.87 18.56 -1.72
C GLN A 51 -7.00 17.90 -0.65
N ARG A 52 -7.43 16.74 -0.15
CA ARG A 52 -6.70 15.97 0.86
C ARG A 52 -5.33 15.56 0.38
N LEU A 53 -5.23 14.99 -0.83
CA LEU A 53 -3.97 14.60 -1.43
C LEU A 53 -3.03 15.80 -1.63
N SER A 54 -3.56 16.93 -2.07
CA SER A 54 -2.78 18.16 -2.29
C SER A 54 -2.21 18.69 -0.97
N ALA A 55 -3.01 18.70 0.11
CA ALA A 55 -2.54 19.07 1.44
C ALA A 55 -1.46 18.11 1.96
N LEU A 56 -1.62 16.80 1.74
CA LEU A 56 -0.60 15.81 2.11
C LEU A 56 0.70 16.02 1.33
N ALA A 57 0.64 16.31 0.04
CA ALA A 57 1.81 16.58 -0.80
C ALA A 57 2.57 17.85 -0.39
N GLN A 58 1.90 18.84 0.20
CA GLN A 58 2.54 20.01 0.79
C GLN A 58 3.30 19.68 2.08
N VAL A 59 2.76 18.77 2.90
CA VAL A 59 3.37 18.34 4.17
C VAL A 59 4.53 17.36 3.95
N TYR A 60 4.40 16.48 2.94
CA TYR A 60 5.37 15.45 2.59
C TYR A 60 5.94 15.71 1.18
N PRO A 61 7.07 16.43 1.04
CA PRO A 61 7.63 16.78 -0.26
C PRO A 61 7.92 15.56 -1.16
N ASP A 62 8.33 14.44 -0.56
CA ASP A 62 8.58 13.19 -1.28
C ASP A 62 7.30 12.66 -1.97
N LEU A 63 6.14 12.85 -1.34
CA LEU A 63 4.83 12.57 -1.95
C LEU A 63 4.55 13.51 -3.12
N GLY A 64 4.87 14.80 -2.99
CA GLY A 64 4.77 15.75 -4.09
C GLY A 64 5.60 15.32 -5.30
N THR A 65 6.88 15.00 -5.10
CA THR A 65 7.79 14.52 -6.14
C THR A 65 7.27 13.23 -6.79
N PHE A 66 6.81 12.28 -5.98
CA PHE A 66 6.24 11.02 -6.47
C PHE A 66 5.02 11.26 -7.38
N LEU A 67 4.09 12.14 -6.97
CA LEU A 67 2.89 12.45 -7.74
C LEU A 67 3.19 13.18 -9.06
N GLN A 68 4.26 13.98 -9.11
CA GLN A 68 4.71 14.60 -10.36
C GLN A 68 5.20 13.55 -11.37
N GLN A 69 5.84 12.48 -10.89
CA GLN A 69 6.37 11.40 -11.72
C GLN A 69 5.28 10.40 -12.16
N GLN A 70 4.39 10.00 -11.26
CA GLN A 70 3.40 8.94 -11.52
C GLN A 70 2.04 9.45 -12.02
N LYS A 71 1.84 10.78 -12.08
CA LYS A 71 0.55 11.46 -12.24
C LYS A 71 -0.32 11.37 -10.97
N VAL A 72 -1.49 11.99 -11.03
CA VAL A 72 -2.47 12.00 -9.93
C VAL A 72 -3.18 10.64 -9.86
N PRO A 73 -3.29 10.00 -8.69
CA PRO A 73 -4.03 8.76 -8.53
C PRO A 73 -5.53 8.98 -8.71
N ASP A 74 -6.24 7.90 -8.96
CA ASP A 74 -7.69 7.88 -9.10
C ASP A 74 -8.41 7.83 -7.75
N PHE A 75 -7.83 7.11 -6.79
CA PHE A 75 -8.33 7.02 -5.42
C PHE A 75 -7.18 7.13 -4.42
N LEU A 76 -7.51 7.71 -3.27
CA LEU A 76 -6.65 7.79 -2.09
C LEU A 76 -7.36 7.06 -0.95
N ALA A 77 -6.74 6.02 -0.39
CA ALA A 77 -7.13 5.50 0.92
C ALA A 77 -6.18 6.06 1.98
N GLU A 78 -6.71 6.53 3.09
CA GLU A 78 -5.91 7.00 4.23
C GLU A 78 -6.33 6.26 5.50
N THR A 79 -5.32 5.85 6.27
CA THR A 79 -5.50 5.30 7.62
C THR A 79 -4.40 5.78 8.55
N ASN A 80 -4.71 5.92 9.84
CA ASN A 80 -3.76 6.35 10.85
C ASN A 80 -3.64 5.26 11.91
N LYS A 81 -2.41 4.77 12.15
CA LYS A 81 -2.15 3.71 13.12
C LYS A 81 -0.86 4.00 13.88
N SER A 82 -0.97 4.04 15.21
CA SER A 82 0.18 4.22 16.12
C SER A 82 1.04 5.45 15.77
N GLY A 83 0.39 6.57 15.45
CA GLY A 83 1.07 7.81 15.05
C GLY A 83 1.68 7.82 13.64
N SER A 84 1.69 6.68 12.93
CA SER A 84 2.04 6.61 11.51
C SER A 84 0.80 6.83 10.65
N ARG A 85 0.94 7.60 9.57
CA ARG A 85 -0.07 7.71 8.52
C ARG A 85 0.28 6.75 7.39
N TYR A 86 -0.70 6.01 6.95
CA TYR A 86 -0.59 5.09 5.83
C TYR A 86 -1.53 5.55 4.72
N LEU A 87 -1.00 5.63 3.52
CA LEU A 87 -1.73 6.01 2.31
C LEU A 87 -1.69 4.85 1.32
N ILE A 88 -2.77 4.64 0.59
CA ILE A 88 -2.77 3.79 -0.61
C ILE A 88 -3.25 4.63 -1.78
N LEU A 89 -2.41 4.74 -2.81
CA LEU A 89 -2.67 5.48 -4.03
C LEU A 89 -3.06 4.49 -5.13
N TYR A 90 -4.30 4.51 -5.59
CA TYR A 90 -4.79 3.61 -6.64
C TYR A 90 -4.77 4.31 -8.00
N TYR A 91 -4.20 3.64 -9.00
CA TYR A 91 -4.15 4.04 -10.40
C TYR A 91 -4.90 2.97 -11.22
N LEU A 92 -6.19 3.19 -11.44
CA LEU A 92 -7.10 2.25 -12.10
C LEU A 92 -6.71 2.02 -13.55
N GLN A 93 -6.33 3.07 -14.28
CA GLN A 93 -5.98 2.95 -15.70
C GLN A 93 -4.82 1.96 -15.91
N SER A 94 -3.81 2.03 -15.05
CA SER A 94 -2.63 1.16 -15.11
C SER A 94 -2.75 -0.10 -14.25
N ARG A 95 -3.86 -0.34 -13.55
CA ARG A 95 -4.06 -1.44 -12.60
C ARG A 95 -2.95 -1.54 -11.53
N LYS A 96 -2.47 -0.40 -11.04
CA LYS A 96 -1.37 -0.33 -10.06
C LYS A 96 -1.80 0.42 -8.82
N ALA A 97 -1.30 -0.02 -7.67
CA ALA A 97 -1.43 0.70 -6.42
C ALA A 97 -0.05 0.89 -5.78
N TYR A 98 0.11 1.96 -5.02
CA TYR A 98 1.30 2.21 -4.22
C TYR A 98 0.91 2.47 -2.78
N ALA A 99 1.65 1.87 -1.84
CA ALA A 99 1.50 2.14 -0.43
C ALA A 99 2.52 3.19 -0.01
N CYS A 100 2.11 4.14 0.82
CA CYS A 100 2.99 5.12 1.43
C CYS A 100 2.86 5.07 2.94
N ARG A 101 3.96 5.23 3.68
CA ARG A 101 3.94 5.32 5.14
C ARG A 101 4.76 6.51 5.61
N SER A 102 4.19 7.34 6.47
CA SER A 102 4.96 8.37 7.18
C SER A 102 5.70 7.76 8.37
N ALA A 103 6.94 8.17 8.60
CA ALA A 103 7.67 7.81 9.82
C ALA A 103 7.14 8.60 11.02
N VAL A 104 7.07 7.97 12.20
CA VAL A 104 6.65 8.63 13.46
C VAL A 104 7.67 9.68 13.91
N THR A 105 8.96 9.44 13.64
CA THR A 105 10.07 10.25 14.13
C THR A 105 10.62 11.23 13.09
N LYS A 106 10.39 11.00 11.80
CA LYS A 106 10.83 11.89 10.70
C LYS A 106 9.61 12.61 10.12
N SER A 107 9.37 13.82 10.62
CA SER A 107 8.10 14.54 10.48
C SER A 107 7.67 14.92 9.05
N ARG A 108 8.44 14.62 8.01
CA ARG A 108 8.15 15.02 6.62
C ARG A 108 8.56 14.01 5.54
N GLN A 109 8.98 12.81 5.93
CA GLN A 109 9.36 11.76 4.97
C GLN A 109 8.25 10.71 4.86
N VAL A 110 8.06 10.21 3.64
CA VAL A 110 7.19 9.07 3.37
C VAL A 110 7.99 7.99 2.66
N GLU A 111 7.86 6.76 3.14
CA GLU A 111 8.41 5.57 2.48
C GLU A 111 7.37 5.02 1.51
N PHE A 112 7.81 4.62 0.32
CA PHE A 112 6.94 4.06 -0.71
C PHE A 112 7.18 2.56 -0.86
N SER A 113 6.12 1.84 -1.21
CA SER A 113 6.20 0.43 -1.60
C SER A 113 5.24 0.15 -2.75
N GLY A 114 5.66 -0.72 -3.68
CA GLY A 114 4.92 -1.05 -4.89
C GLY A 114 5.76 -0.88 -6.17
N PRO A 115 5.14 -0.95 -7.36
CA PRO A 115 3.70 -1.05 -7.58
C PRO A 115 3.13 -2.42 -7.20
N TYR A 116 1.96 -2.42 -6.57
CA TYR A 116 1.14 -3.61 -6.34
C TYR A 116 0.08 -3.74 -7.43
N PRO A 117 -0.19 -4.96 -7.93
CA PRO A 117 -1.27 -5.18 -8.88
C PRO A 117 -2.63 -4.98 -8.21
N ILE A 118 -3.53 -4.22 -8.85
CA ILE A 118 -4.94 -4.13 -8.44
C ILE A 118 -5.68 -5.37 -8.92
N THR A 119 -6.31 -6.11 -8.01
CA THR A 119 -7.10 -7.29 -8.38
C THR A 119 -8.34 -6.92 -9.19
N ASN A 120 -8.92 -7.90 -9.88
CA ASN A 120 -10.16 -7.69 -10.65
C ASN A 120 -11.33 -7.24 -9.76
N ASN A 121 -11.42 -7.77 -8.54
CA ASN A 121 -12.47 -7.40 -7.61
C ASN A 121 -12.28 -5.95 -7.12
N GLU A 122 -11.07 -5.56 -6.75
CA GLU A 122 -10.79 -4.17 -6.35
C GLU A 122 -11.07 -3.19 -7.49
N PHE A 123 -10.61 -3.50 -8.71
CA PHE A 123 -10.88 -2.64 -9.86
C PHE A 123 -12.39 -2.49 -10.11
N LYS A 124 -13.15 -3.58 -10.05
CA LYS A 124 -14.60 -3.55 -10.22
C LYS A 124 -15.27 -2.71 -9.14
N THR A 125 -14.85 -2.83 -7.88
CA THR A 125 -15.37 -2.04 -6.76
C THR A 125 -15.05 -0.56 -6.93
N LEU A 126 -13.79 -0.21 -7.19
CA LEU A 126 -13.36 1.18 -7.35
C LEU A 126 -13.98 1.83 -8.60
N SER A 127 -14.13 1.08 -9.69
CA SER A 127 -14.82 1.57 -10.90
C SER A 127 -16.29 1.88 -10.63
N LYS A 128 -17.00 1.02 -9.88
CA LYS A 128 -18.38 1.29 -9.45
C LYS A 128 -18.47 2.51 -8.54
N LEU A 129 -17.52 2.69 -7.62
CA LEU A 129 -17.48 3.87 -6.74
C LEU A 129 -17.30 5.16 -7.55
N ARG A 130 -16.42 5.14 -8.56
CA ARG A 130 -16.26 6.27 -9.49
C ARG A 130 -17.56 6.60 -10.21
N GLN A 131 -18.18 5.59 -10.83
CA GLN A 131 -19.42 5.78 -11.60
C GLN A 131 -20.55 6.36 -10.73
N LYS A 132 -20.68 5.90 -9.48
CA LYS A 132 -21.66 6.45 -8.53
C LYS A 132 -21.39 7.92 -8.20
N ALA A 133 -20.14 8.28 -7.94
CA ALA A 133 -19.76 9.66 -7.64
C ALA A 133 -19.98 10.61 -8.85
N GLU A 134 -19.80 10.10 -10.07
CA GLU A 134 -20.06 10.84 -11.31
C GLU A 134 -21.57 11.03 -11.56
N GLY A 135 -22.36 9.96 -11.42
CA GLY A 135 -23.82 10.02 -11.62
C GLY A 135 -24.54 10.92 -10.61
N GLN A 136 -23.97 11.12 -9.41
CA GLN A 136 -24.53 12.01 -8.38
C GLN A 136 -24.18 13.49 -8.56
N SER A 137 -23.31 13.84 -9.52
CA SER A 137 -22.87 15.23 -9.74
C SER A 137 -23.78 16.03 -10.70
N GLY A 138 -24.88 15.43 -11.17
CA GLY A 138 -25.77 16.02 -12.20
C GLY A 138 -27.27 15.87 -11.92
N SER A 139 -27.68 15.81 -10.65
CA SER A 139 -29.08 15.81 -10.22
C SER A 139 -29.39 17.01 -9.35
#